data_AF-C5KYV0-F1
#
_entry.id   AF-C5KYV0-F1
#
_cell.length_a   1.000
_cell.length_b   1.000
_cell.length_c   1.000
_cell.angle_alpha   90.00
_cell.angle_beta   90.00
_cell.angle_gamma   90.00
#
_symmetry.space_group_name_H-M   'P 1'
#
loop_
_entity.id
_entity.type
_entity.pdbx_description
1 polymer ?
#
loop_
_entity_poly.entity_id
_entity_poly.type
_entity_poly.pdbx_seq_one_letter_code
_entity_poly.pdbx_strand_id
1 'polypeptide(L)'
;MTWGDIPSREDKSDAKPERVVVFGRHGARVLTRDLTCWEGDDTEYMCPVATYYGFINSPSEGTGVGWTRLAGKRMMLKGNCTYGQVVEPGIQQHMLNGEALRKAYAEPLELGEAPLEPQVMFRSTEFTRTIHSAQALAMGLFPNIQQYGPDSLDIVIDDLDVDSMTPKPRVCPRIADSLDAFFESPEALKRTYASTLERKLIGLTSGRYDEFNTNDPKKMDGLYSGMLVGLRRDTPVCIHISVRIA
;
A
#
# COMPACT_ATOMS: atom_id res chain seq x y z
N MET A 1 -2.54 -7.90 15.81
CA MET A 1 -1.83 -8.67 14.76
C MET A 1 -0.41 -8.86 15.26
N THR A 2 0.12 -10.07 15.33
CA THR A 2 1.52 -10.34 15.68
C THR A 2 2.16 -11.10 14.52
N TRP A 3 3.36 -10.70 14.11
CA TRP A 3 4.06 -11.32 12.99
C TRP A 3 4.70 -12.68 13.34
N GLY A 4 4.52 -13.15 14.59
CA GLY A 4 5.24 -14.29 15.13
C GLY A 4 6.69 -13.93 15.44
N ASP A 5 7.47 -14.92 15.88
CA ASP A 5 8.90 -14.73 16.10
C ASP A 5 9.66 -14.65 14.78
N ILE A 6 10.71 -13.82 14.76
CA ILE A 6 11.64 -13.75 13.62
C ILE A 6 12.31 -15.14 13.51
N PRO A 7 12.23 -15.82 12.35
CA PRO A 7 12.82 -17.14 12.20
C PRO A 7 14.33 -17.07 12.45
N SER A 8 14.85 -18.10 13.13
CA SER A 8 16.30 -18.22 13.35
C SER A 8 17.02 -18.30 12.01
N ARG A 9 18.17 -17.64 11.93
CA ARG A 9 19.01 -17.72 10.72
C ARG A 9 19.44 -19.17 10.47
N GLU A 10 19.21 -19.66 9.25
CA GLU A 10 19.65 -21.00 8.84
C GLU A 10 21.17 -21.09 8.79
N ASP A 11 21.83 -20.01 8.36
CA ASP A 11 23.28 -19.88 8.39
C ASP A 11 23.77 -19.55 9.81
N LYS A 12 24.58 -20.46 10.36
CA LYS A 12 25.21 -20.34 11.68
C LYS A 12 26.59 -19.67 11.64
N SER A 13 27.00 -19.14 10.49
CA SER A 13 28.23 -18.34 10.38
C SER A 13 28.11 -17.04 11.19
N ASP A 14 29.24 -16.38 11.45
CA ASP A 14 29.27 -15.02 12.03
C ASP A 14 29.05 -13.93 10.96
N ALA A 15 28.65 -14.30 9.73
CA ALA A 15 28.41 -13.32 8.67
C ALA A 15 27.36 -12.31 9.12
N LYS A 16 27.54 -11.02 8.83
CA LYS A 16 26.55 -9.98 9.10
C LYS A 16 26.01 -9.44 7.78
N PRO A 17 24.72 -9.04 7.71
CA PRO A 17 24.23 -8.33 6.53
C PRO A 17 25.03 -7.03 6.37
N GLU A 18 25.49 -6.75 5.15
CA GLU A 18 26.12 -5.46 4.82
C GLU A 18 25.07 -4.43 4.36
N ARG A 19 24.01 -4.92 3.71
CA ARG A 19 22.92 -4.08 3.18
C ARG A 19 21.60 -4.85 3.17
N VAL A 20 20.51 -4.13 3.45
CA VAL A 20 19.15 -4.64 3.36
C VAL A 20 18.33 -3.70 2.48
N VAL A 21 17.59 -4.26 1.53
CA VAL A 21 16.63 -3.53 0.70
C VAL A 21 15.25 -4.10 0.94
N VAL A 22 14.31 -3.25 1.38
CA VAL A 22 12.95 -3.65 1.72
C VAL A 22 11.96 -3.03 0.74
N PHE A 23 11.19 -3.87 0.07
CA PHE A 23 10.05 -3.44 -0.74
C PHE A 23 8.76 -3.69 0.04
N GLY A 24 8.06 -2.62 0.41
CA GLY A 24 6.81 -2.68 1.15
C GLY A 24 5.63 -2.23 0.30
N ARG A 25 4.55 -3.02 0.27
CA ARG A 25 3.24 -2.51 -0.18
C ARG A 25 2.64 -1.66 0.93
N HIS A 26 1.88 -0.63 0.57
CA HIS A 26 1.09 0.16 1.52
C HIS A 26 0.23 -0.72 2.44
N GLY A 27 -0.11 -0.19 3.62
CA GLY A 27 -0.96 -0.88 4.59
C GLY A 27 -2.43 -0.96 4.12
N ALA A 28 -3.28 -1.55 4.97
CA ALA A 28 -4.73 -1.51 4.77
C ALA A 28 -5.22 -0.07 4.52
N ARG A 29 -6.13 0.08 3.55
CA ARG A 29 -6.64 1.36 3.06
C ARG A 29 -8.12 1.26 2.77
N VAL A 30 -8.78 2.40 2.56
CA VAL A 30 -10.15 2.44 2.02
C VAL A 30 -10.19 2.18 0.50
N LEU A 31 -11.40 2.13 -0.04
CA LEU A 31 -11.70 1.92 -1.46
C LEU A 31 -10.98 2.95 -2.34
N THR A 32 -10.48 2.58 -3.50
CA THR A 32 -9.80 3.50 -4.43
C THR A 32 -10.74 4.19 -5.42
N ARG A 33 -12.02 3.83 -5.39
CA ARG A 33 -13.10 4.39 -6.22
C ARG A 33 -14.45 4.03 -5.59
N ASP A 34 -15.52 4.64 -6.08
CA ASP A 34 -16.87 4.40 -5.61
C ASP A 34 -17.30 2.95 -5.88
N LEU A 35 -17.29 2.14 -4.82
CA LEU A 35 -17.68 0.74 -4.82
C LEU A 35 -18.47 0.51 -3.53
N THR A 36 -19.73 0.94 -3.51
CA THR A 36 -20.68 0.51 -2.48
C THR A 36 -20.70 -1.00 -2.42
N CYS A 37 -20.54 -1.58 -1.22
CA CYS A 37 -20.40 -3.01 -1.08
C CYS A 37 -21.68 -3.78 -1.38
N TRP A 38 -22.82 -3.18 -1.07
CA TRP A 38 -24.17 -3.65 -1.36
C TRP A 38 -25.09 -2.44 -1.51
N GLU A 39 -26.29 -2.69 -2.05
CA GLU A 39 -27.33 -1.66 -2.14
C GLU A 39 -27.71 -1.18 -0.73
N GLY A 40 -27.64 0.14 -0.51
CA GLY A 40 -27.91 0.74 0.81
C GLY A 40 -26.75 0.67 1.81
N ASP A 41 -25.52 0.39 1.36
CA ASP A 41 -24.32 0.49 2.20
C ASP A 41 -24.15 1.91 2.78
N ASP A 42 -24.30 2.02 4.10
CA ASP A 42 -24.20 3.26 4.86
C ASP A 42 -22.89 3.35 5.67
N THR A 43 -21.89 2.53 5.32
CA THR A 43 -20.59 2.47 6.00
C THR A 43 -19.91 3.84 6.06
N GLU A 44 -19.53 4.25 7.26
CA GLU A 44 -18.70 5.43 7.48
C GLU A 44 -17.22 5.05 7.58
N TYR A 45 -16.41 5.70 6.75
CA TYR A 45 -14.98 5.52 6.68
C TYR A 45 -14.29 6.59 7.52
N MET A 46 -13.76 6.15 8.66
CA MET A 46 -12.89 6.95 9.53
C MET A 46 -11.42 6.68 9.24
N CYS A 47 -10.69 7.73 8.91
CA CYS A 47 -9.27 7.75 8.64
C CYS A 47 -8.58 8.72 9.61
N PRO A 48 -7.35 8.41 10.04
CA PRO A 48 -6.54 9.35 10.78
C PRO A 48 -6.23 10.56 9.88
N VAL A 49 -6.82 11.71 10.21
CA VAL A 49 -6.59 12.99 9.51
C VAL A 49 -5.38 13.74 10.07
N ALA A 50 -4.99 13.47 11.32
CA ALA A 50 -4.03 14.28 12.07
C ALA A 50 -2.59 13.74 12.10
N THR A 51 -2.34 12.48 11.77
CA THR A 51 -1.20 11.78 12.40
C THR A 51 0.11 11.77 11.63
N TYR A 52 0.18 12.32 10.41
CA TYR A 52 1.35 12.11 9.53
C TYR A 52 1.83 13.32 8.72
N TYR A 53 1.14 14.45 8.80
CA TYR A 53 1.45 15.66 8.03
C TYR A 53 2.75 16.40 8.46
N GLY A 54 3.53 15.86 9.39
CA GLY A 54 4.76 16.48 9.89
C GLY A 54 6.05 16.04 9.19
N PHE A 55 6.16 14.82 8.69
CA PHE A 55 7.46 14.23 8.34
C PHE A 55 7.76 14.23 6.83
N ILE A 56 7.56 15.34 6.13
CA ILE A 56 7.84 15.38 4.68
C ILE A 56 8.78 16.54 4.35
N ASN A 57 10.07 16.26 4.44
CA ASN A 57 11.09 16.92 3.64
C ASN A 57 11.46 15.98 2.50
N SER A 58 11.27 16.43 1.26
CA SER A 58 11.71 15.67 0.09
C SER A 58 12.99 16.28 -0.45
N PRO A 59 14.11 15.54 -0.49
CA PRO A 59 15.38 16.03 -1.01
C PRO A 59 15.45 16.03 -2.55
N SER A 60 14.39 15.57 -3.24
CA SER A 60 14.29 15.77 -4.69
C SER A 60 14.27 17.27 -4.97
N GLU A 61 15.14 17.76 -5.85
CA GLU A 61 15.32 19.19 -6.20
C GLU A 61 14.04 19.91 -6.71
N GLY A 62 12.90 19.22 -6.77
CA GLY A 62 11.58 19.84 -6.85
C GLY A 62 11.17 20.40 -5.48
N THR A 63 11.29 21.71 -5.31
CA THR A 63 10.60 22.46 -4.27
C THR A 63 9.08 22.30 -4.43
N GLY A 64 8.56 21.19 -3.94
CA GLY A 64 7.13 21.00 -3.70
C GLY A 64 6.72 21.97 -2.60
N VAL A 65 6.42 23.22 -2.95
CA VAL A 65 5.69 24.17 -2.11
C VAL A 65 4.58 23.39 -1.42
N GLY A 66 4.43 23.55 -0.11
CA GLY A 66 3.47 22.83 0.73
C GLY A 66 2.01 23.05 0.33
N TRP A 67 1.61 22.51 -0.82
CA TRP A 67 0.26 22.49 -1.30
C TRP A 67 -0.46 21.36 -0.57
N THR A 68 -1.32 21.72 0.38
CA THR A 68 -2.36 20.79 0.83
C THR A 68 -3.22 20.43 -0.38
N ARG A 69 -3.05 19.23 -0.93
CA ARG A 69 -3.96 18.69 -1.94
C ARG A 69 -5.34 18.53 -1.28
N LEU A 70 -6.21 19.51 -1.49
CA LEU A 70 -7.61 19.40 -1.11
C LEU A 70 -8.27 18.39 -2.04
N ALA A 71 -8.61 17.23 -1.50
CA ALA A 71 -9.46 16.29 -2.22
C ALA A 71 -10.78 16.99 -2.54
N GLY A 72 -11.15 17.04 -3.83
CA GLY A 72 -12.46 17.55 -4.22
C GLY A 72 -13.57 16.75 -3.53
N LYS A 73 -14.73 17.37 -3.25
CA LYS A 73 -15.86 16.71 -2.56
C LYS A 73 -16.24 15.33 -3.12
N ARG A 74 -16.00 15.10 -4.42
CA ARG A 74 -16.26 13.82 -5.11
C ARG A 74 -15.33 12.67 -4.70
N MET A 75 -14.22 12.96 -4.02
CA MET A 75 -13.24 11.97 -3.57
C MET A 75 -13.41 11.59 -2.10
N MET A 76 -14.37 12.22 -1.39
CA MET A 76 -14.67 11.93 0.00
C MET A 76 -15.65 10.77 0.07
N LEU A 77 -15.30 9.75 0.85
CA LEU A 77 -16.23 8.72 1.28
C LEU A 77 -17.11 9.26 2.42
N LYS A 78 -18.25 8.62 2.68
CA LYS A 78 -19.05 8.90 3.88
C LYS A 78 -18.15 8.78 5.11
N GLY A 79 -18.09 9.81 5.97
CA GLY A 79 -17.11 9.92 7.05
C GLY A 79 -16.05 11.00 6.76
N ASN A 80 -14.77 10.70 7.01
CA ASN A 80 -13.65 11.65 6.84
C ASN A 80 -12.50 11.14 5.96
N CYS A 81 -12.67 9.98 5.31
CA CYS A 81 -11.66 9.40 4.40
C CYS A 81 -11.81 9.91 2.96
N THR A 82 -10.68 9.97 2.26
CA THR A 82 -10.62 10.07 0.79
C THR A 82 -10.35 8.71 0.15
N TYR A 83 -10.69 8.54 -1.14
CA TYR A 83 -10.40 7.29 -1.84
C TYR A 83 -8.92 6.88 -1.76
N GLY A 84 -8.69 5.61 -1.43
CA GLY A 84 -7.38 4.99 -1.36
C GLY A 84 -6.55 5.40 -0.13
N GLN A 85 -7.11 6.21 0.78
CA GLN A 85 -6.43 6.63 2.01
C GLN A 85 -6.15 5.43 2.95
N VAL A 86 -4.96 5.42 3.55
CA VAL A 86 -4.60 4.41 4.56
C VAL A 86 -5.47 4.59 5.81
N VAL A 87 -5.84 3.47 6.43
CA VAL A 87 -6.63 3.44 7.67
C VAL A 87 -5.75 3.05 8.85
N GLU A 88 -6.22 3.26 10.07
CA GLU A 88 -5.47 2.95 11.31
C GLU A 88 -4.90 1.52 11.34
N PRO A 89 -5.63 0.45 10.96
CA PRO A 89 -5.02 -0.88 10.86
C PRO A 89 -3.86 -0.98 9.86
N GLY A 90 -3.88 -0.17 8.79
CA GLY A 90 -2.79 -0.12 7.80
C GLY A 90 -1.56 0.61 8.31
N ILE A 91 -1.77 1.62 9.14
CA ILE A 91 -0.69 2.29 9.88
C ILE A 91 -0.04 1.30 10.86
N GLN A 92 -0.84 0.64 11.69
CA GLN A 92 -0.35 -0.33 12.68
C GLN A 92 0.42 -1.48 12.02
N GLN A 93 -0.01 -1.94 10.84
CA GLN A 93 0.74 -2.94 10.06
C GLN A 93 2.17 -2.48 9.77
N HIS A 94 2.36 -1.23 9.36
CA HIS A 94 3.69 -0.71 9.05
C HIS A 94 4.51 -0.35 10.29
N MET A 95 3.88 0.14 11.36
CA MET A 95 4.56 0.27 12.66
C MET A 95 5.16 -1.06 13.12
N LEU A 96 4.36 -2.14 13.08
CA LEU A 96 4.80 -3.48 13.46
C LEU A 96 5.86 -4.05 12.51
N ASN A 97 5.77 -3.75 11.21
CA ASN A 97 6.83 -4.11 10.26
C ASN A 97 8.15 -3.40 10.61
N GLY A 98 8.09 -2.12 10.96
CA GLY A 98 9.26 -1.32 11.33
C GLY A 98 9.92 -1.86 12.60
N GLU A 99 9.11 -2.21 13.60
CA GLU A 99 9.60 -2.84 14.85
C GLU A 99 10.30 -4.17 14.57
N ALA A 100 9.71 -5.01 13.71
CA ALA A 100 10.31 -6.28 13.31
C ALA A 100 11.64 -6.08 12.55
N LEU A 101 11.72 -5.07 11.66
CA LEU A 101 12.95 -4.71 10.97
C LEU A 101 14.01 -4.19 11.93
N ARG A 102 13.63 -3.36 12.92
CA ARG A 102 14.56 -2.88 13.96
C ARG A 102 15.15 -4.06 14.72
N LYS A 103 14.31 -4.97 15.19
CA LYS A 103 14.74 -6.17 15.91
C LYS A 103 15.67 -7.06 15.07
N ALA A 104 15.43 -7.14 13.76
CA ALA A 104 16.26 -7.95 12.87
C ALA A 104 17.59 -7.28 12.49
N TYR A 105 17.62 -5.95 12.31
CA TYR A 105 18.69 -5.27 11.58
C TYR A 105 19.35 -4.11 12.30
N ALA A 106 18.79 -3.60 13.41
CA ALA A 106 19.40 -2.46 14.10
C ALA A 106 20.79 -2.79 14.67
N GLU A 107 20.94 -3.94 15.34
CA GLU A 107 22.25 -4.35 15.85
C GLU A 107 23.21 -4.78 14.73
N PRO A 108 22.82 -5.65 13.76
CA PRO A 108 23.77 -6.08 12.73
C PRO A 108 24.24 -4.99 11.77
N LEU A 109 23.43 -3.95 11.53
CA LEU A 109 23.77 -2.80 10.68
C LEU A 109 24.19 -1.55 11.47
N GLU A 110 24.28 -1.66 12.80
CA GLU A 110 24.65 -0.56 13.70
C GLU A 110 23.78 0.69 13.48
N LEU A 111 22.46 0.50 13.31
CA LEU A 111 21.51 1.59 13.07
C LEU A 111 21.38 2.46 14.32
N GLY A 112 21.36 3.78 14.13
CA GLY A 112 21.12 4.75 15.19
C GLY A 112 19.66 4.83 15.66
N GLU A 113 19.37 5.88 16.44
CA GLU A 113 18.04 6.19 16.97
C GLU A 113 17.15 6.98 16.00
N ALA A 114 17.72 7.50 14.92
CA ALA A 114 17.06 8.22 13.85
C ALA A 114 17.62 7.79 12.50
N PRO A 115 16.84 7.89 11.40
CA PRO A 115 17.35 7.62 10.07
C PRO A 115 18.36 8.71 9.68
N LEU A 116 19.50 8.28 9.16
CA LEU A 116 20.55 9.19 8.70
C LEU A 116 21.10 8.68 7.37
N GLU A 117 21.11 9.53 6.36
CA GLU A 117 21.79 9.26 5.10
C GLU A 117 23.32 9.29 5.30
N PRO A 118 24.10 8.39 4.66
CA PRO A 118 23.68 7.40 3.68
C PRO A 118 23.30 6.02 4.25
N GLN A 119 23.21 5.88 5.58
CA GLN A 119 22.98 4.60 6.25
C GLN A 119 21.54 4.08 6.01
N VAL A 120 20.56 4.99 6.00
CA VAL A 120 19.15 4.66 5.88
C VAL A 120 18.48 5.64 4.93
N MET A 121 17.84 5.09 3.89
CA MET A 121 17.09 5.85 2.89
C MET A 121 15.66 5.34 2.81
N PHE A 122 14.70 6.27 2.84
CA PHE A 122 13.31 5.98 2.53
C PHE A 122 12.94 6.53 1.15
N ARG A 123 12.29 5.71 0.33
CA ARG A 123 11.73 6.08 -0.97
C ARG A 123 10.27 5.67 -1.03
N SER A 124 9.41 6.50 -1.62
CA SER A 124 7.98 6.21 -1.77
C SER A 124 7.42 6.74 -3.09
N THR A 125 6.43 6.05 -3.65
CA THR A 125 5.65 6.59 -4.78
C THR A 125 4.85 7.81 -4.31
N GLU A 126 4.47 8.70 -5.23
CA GLU A 126 3.68 9.92 -4.95
C GLU A 126 2.18 9.64 -4.63
N PHE A 127 1.91 8.70 -3.72
CA PHE A 127 0.58 8.42 -3.19
C PHE A 127 0.57 8.59 -1.67
N THR A 128 -0.44 9.27 -1.14
CA THR A 128 -0.60 9.50 0.31
C THR A 128 -0.54 8.20 1.11
N ARG A 129 -1.15 7.13 0.62
CA ARG A 129 -1.12 5.80 1.27
C ARG A 129 0.27 5.18 1.38
N THR A 130 1.16 5.40 0.41
CA THR A 130 2.54 4.87 0.45
C THR A 130 3.43 5.76 1.28
N ILE A 131 3.22 7.08 1.25
CA ILE A 131 3.94 8.03 2.11
C ILE A 131 3.64 7.75 3.59
N HIS A 132 2.36 7.67 3.97
CA HIS A 132 1.97 7.37 5.35
C HIS A 132 2.40 5.98 5.80
N SER A 133 2.42 5.00 4.88
CA SER A 133 2.95 3.66 5.20
C SER A 133 4.46 3.71 5.47
N ALA A 134 5.21 4.48 4.69
CA ALA A 134 6.65 4.67 4.91
C ALA A 134 6.95 5.42 6.21
N GLN A 135 6.16 6.45 6.55
CA GLN A 135 6.28 7.16 7.83
C GLN A 135 5.98 6.24 9.02
N ALA A 136 4.92 5.44 8.94
CA ALA A 136 4.62 4.44 9.97
C ALA A 136 5.72 3.38 10.08
N LEU A 137 6.30 2.93 8.96
CA LEU A 137 7.44 2.02 8.96
C LEU A 137 8.66 2.64 9.64
N ALA A 138 8.96 3.90 9.33
CA ALA A 138 10.06 4.64 9.94
C ALA A 138 9.87 4.82 11.45
N MET A 139 8.66 5.14 11.91
CA MET A 139 8.34 5.24 13.34
C MET A 139 8.48 3.90 14.07
N GLY A 140 8.16 2.77 13.42
CA GLY A 140 8.43 1.45 13.98
C GLY A 140 9.91 1.12 14.04
N LEU A 141 10.67 1.52 13.01
CA LEU A 141 12.11 1.27 12.90
C LEU A 141 12.95 2.18 13.81
N PHE A 142 12.47 3.39 14.07
CA PHE A 142 13.07 4.44 14.88
C PHE A 142 12.04 4.99 15.89
N PRO A 143 11.79 4.30 17.01
CA PRO A 143 10.72 4.66 17.95
C PRO A 143 10.83 6.09 18.52
N ASN A 144 12.04 6.63 18.57
CA ASN A 144 12.32 7.97 19.11
C ASN A 144 12.29 9.07 18.04
N ILE A 145 12.02 8.76 16.76
CA ILE A 145 12.09 9.70 15.64
C ILE A 145 11.25 10.97 15.88
N GLN A 146 10.10 10.83 16.53
CA GLN A 146 9.20 11.95 16.82
C GLN A 146 9.81 13.01 17.75
N GLN A 147 10.80 12.65 18.57
CA GLN A 147 11.50 13.57 19.47
C GLN A 147 12.43 14.53 18.72
N TYR A 148 12.84 14.17 17.50
CA TYR A 148 13.76 14.95 16.67
C TYR A 148 13.03 15.92 15.72
N GLY A 149 11.70 15.99 15.79
CA GLY A 149 10.89 16.92 15.01
C GLY A 149 10.57 16.46 13.58
N PRO A 150 9.84 17.29 12.79
CA PRO A 150 9.38 16.96 11.45
C PRO A 150 10.51 16.69 10.45
N ASP A 151 11.65 17.37 10.62
CA ASP A 151 12.82 17.28 9.72
C ASP A 151 13.68 16.03 9.95
N SER A 152 13.26 15.14 10.85
CA SER A 152 14.00 13.93 11.21
C SER A 152 13.79 12.75 10.26
N LEU A 153 12.95 12.91 9.23
CA LEU A 153 12.67 11.88 8.24
C LEU A 153 12.56 12.50 6.85
N ASP A 154 13.55 12.18 6.02
CA ASP A 154 13.50 12.45 4.60
C ASP A 154 12.91 11.25 3.85
N ILE A 155 11.98 11.52 2.94
CA ILE A 155 11.43 10.51 2.02
C ILE A 155 11.62 10.99 0.59
N VAL A 156 12.40 10.24 -0.18
CA VAL A 156 12.59 10.47 -1.60
C VAL A 156 11.30 10.10 -2.33
N ILE A 157 10.73 11.07 -3.04
CA ILE A 157 9.52 10.90 -3.84
C ILE A 157 9.83 11.39 -5.24
N ASP A 158 9.69 10.51 -6.23
CA ASP A 158 9.81 10.88 -7.63
C ASP A 158 8.46 11.34 -8.17
N ASP A 159 8.49 12.15 -9.23
CA ASP A 159 7.29 12.59 -9.95
C ASP A 159 6.50 11.38 -10.46
N LEU A 160 5.20 11.38 -10.17
CA LEU A 160 4.28 10.31 -10.56
C LEU A 160 4.34 9.95 -12.05
N ASP A 161 4.66 10.87 -12.95
CA ASP A 161 4.71 10.58 -14.39
C ASP A 161 5.95 9.79 -14.82
N VAL A 162 7.04 9.86 -14.04
CA VAL A 162 8.35 9.28 -14.39
C VAL A 162 8.85 8.23 -13.40
N ASP A 163 8.20 8.08 -12.26
CA ASP A 163 8.59 7.13 -11.22
C ASP A 163 8.62 5.67 -11.73
N SER A 164 9.77 5.01 -11.52
CA SER A 164 10.04 3.63 -11.92
C SER A 164 9.51 2.56 -10.96
N MET A 165 8.92 2.94 -9.82
CA MET A 165 8.36 1.99 -8.84
C MET A 165 7.03 1.35 -9.28
N THR A 166 6.42 1.83 -10.35
CA THR A 166 5.21 1.23 -10.93
C THR A 166 5.37 1.08 -12.45
N PRO A 167 4.80 0.02 -13.07
CA PRO A 167 4.80 -0.12 -14.52
C PRO A 167 4.14 1.08 -15.21
N LYS A 168 4.91 1.82 -16.02
CA LYS A 168 4.41 2.97 -16.79
C LYS A 168 4.77 2.84 -18.27
N PRO A 169 3.80 2.52 -19.14
CA PRO A 169 3.99 2.54 -20.59
C PRO A 169 4.56 3.84 -21.15
N ARG A 170 4.23 4.98 -20.53
CA ARG A 170 4.75 6.28 -20.94
C ARG A 170 6.26 6.42 -20.75
N VAL A 171 6.83 5.79 -19.71
CA VAL A 171 8.27 5.82 -19.39
C VAL A 171 8.99 4.67 -20.09
N CYS A 172 8.37 3.48 -20.12
CA CYS A 172 8.91 2.29 -20.75
C CYS A 172 7.87 1.72 -21.72
N PRO A 173 7.86 2.12 -23.01
CA PRO A 173 6.85 1.69 -23.97
C PRO A 173 6.71 0.18 -24.10
N ARG A 174 7.83 -0.56 -24.02
CA ARG A 174 7.85 -2.03 -24.11
C ARG A 174 7.12 -2.74 -22.96
N ILE A 175 6.88 -2.05 -21.84
CA ILE A 175 6.10 -2.62 -20.75
C ILE A 175 4.63 -2.79 -21.13
N ALA A 176 4.11 -1.99 -22.07
CA ALA A 176 2.76 -2.17 -22.62
C ALA A 176 2.65 -3.54 -23.30
N ASP A 177 3.57 -3.84 -24.22
CA ASP A 177 3.61 -5.12 -24.93
C ASP A 177 3.71 -6.31 -23.96
N SER A 178 4.48 -6.14 -22.88
CA SER A 178 4.68 -7.18 -21.86
C SER A 178 3.41 -7.39 -21.02
N LEU A 179 2.70 -6.32 -20.69
CA LEU A 179 1.41 -6.39 -19.99
C LEU A 179 0.33 -7.00 -20.89
N ASP A 180 0.30 -6.63 -22.17
CA ASP A 180 -0.65 -7.19 -23.13
C ASP A 180 -0.42 -8.70 -23.30
N ALA A 181 0.83 -9.12 -23.49
CA ALA A 181 1.19 -10.53 -23.53
C ALA A 181 0.81 -11.28 -22.24
N PHE A 182 0.98 -10.66 -21.07
CA PHE A 182 0.56 -11.24 -19.80
C PHE A 182 -0.97 -11.43 -19.74
N PHE A 183 -1.74 -10.40 -20.07
CA PHE A 183 -3.21 -10.47 -19.99
C PHE A 183 -3.83 -11.36 -21.06
N GLU A 184 -3.14 -11.59 -22.18
CA GLU A 184 -3.55 -12.54 -23.23
C GLU A 184 -3.06 -13.97 -22.97
N SER A 185 -2.25 -14.19 -21.94
CA SER A 185 -1.70 -15.52 -21.61
C SER A 185 -2.80 -16.53 -21.24
N PRO A 186 -2.61 -17.83 -21.54
CA PRO A 186 -3.52 -18.89 -21.10
C PRO A 186 -3.74 -18.89 -19.59
N GLU A 187 -2.72 -18.55 -18.80
CA GLU A 187 -2.78 -18.50 -17.35
C GLU A 187 -3.69 -17.36 -16.85
N ALA A 188 -3.58 -16.16 -17.43
CA ALA A 188 -4.42 -15.02 -17.07
C ALA A 188 -5.89 -15.26 -17.44
N LEU A 189 -6.13 -15.85 -18.61
CA LEU A 189 -7.46 -16.27 -19.04
C LEU A 189 -8.02 -17.34 -18.11
N LYS A 190 -7.25 -18.40 -17.83
CA LYS A 190 -7.66 -19.48 -16.91
C LYS A 190 -8.04 -18.95 -15.53
N ARG A 191 -7.26 -18.03 -14.96
CA ARG A 191 -7.58 -17.38 -13.68
C ARG A 191 -8.88 -16.59 -13.74
N THR A 192 -9.09 -15.83 -14.81
CA THR A 192 -10.32 -15.05 -15.03
C THR A 192 -11.55 -15.96 -15.16
N TYR A 193 -11.43 -17.06 -15.89
CA TYR A 193 -12.52 -18.05 -16.01
C TYR A 193 -12.80 -18.76 -14.68
N ALA A 194 -11.77 -19.13 -13.93
CA ALA A 194 -11.92 -19.81 -12.65
C ALA A 194 -12.71 -18.97 -11.62
N SER A 195 -12.60 -17.64 -11.66
CA SER A 195 -13.33 -16.75 -10.74
C SER A 195 -14.72 -16.34 -11.24
N THR A 196 -15.20 -16.84 -12.38
CA THR A 196 -16.47 -16.39 -13.00
C THR A 196 -17.67 -16.49 -12.08
N LEU A 197 -17.84 -17.62 -11.40
CA LEU A 197 -18.99 -17.83 -10.51
C LEU A 197 -18.96 -16.85 -9.34
N GLU A 198 -17.80 -16.74 -8.67
CA GLU A 198 -17.61 -15.80 -7.57
C GLU A 198 -17.93 -14.39 -8.04
N ARG A 199 -17.33 -13.93 -9.15
CA ARG A 199 -17.56 -12.57 -9.67
C ARG A 199 -19.02 -12.29 -10.00
N LYS A 200 -19.72 -13.23 -10.63
CA LYS A 200 -21.16 -13.07 -10.89
C LYS A 200 -21.96 -12.95 -9.60
N LEU A 201 -21.63 -13.74 -8.58
CA LEU A 201 -22.25 -13.64 -7.26
C LEU A 201 -21.98 -12.27 -6.63
N ILE A 202 -20.73 -11.79 -6.67
CA ILE A 202 -20.35 -10.46 -6.19
C ILE A 202 -21.14 -9.36 -6.93
N GLY A 203 -21.22 -9.47 -8.25
CA GLY A 203 -21.95 -8.52 -9.08
C GLY A 203 -23.45 -8.50 -8.74
N LEU A 204 -24.04 -9.66 -8.47
CA LEU A 204 -25.44 -9.75 -8.03
C LEU A 204 -25.64 -9.11 -6.65
N THR A 205 -24.81 -9.45 -5.66
CA THR A 205 -24.98 -8.95 -4.28
C THR A 205 -24.65 -7.48 -4.13
N SER A 206 -23.76 -6.95 -4.98
CA SER A 206 -23.43 -5.51 -5.00
C SER A 206 -24.36 -4.68 -5.88
N GLY A 207 -25.28 -5.29 -6.63
CA GLY A 207 -26.10 -4.59 -7.64
C GLY A 207 -25.32 -4.13 -8.88
N ARG A 208 -24.09 -4.64 -9.08
CA ARG A 208 -23.14 -4.22 -10.13
C ARG A 208 -22.82 -5.38 -11.09
N TYR A 209 -23.83 -6.15 -11.46
CA TYR A 209 -23.68 -7.38 -12.25
C TYR A 209 -22.85 -7.15 -13.53
N ASP A 210 -23.14 -6.09 -14.27
CA ASP A 210 -22.46 -5.81 -15.54
C ASP A 210 -20.96 -5.53 -15.38
N GLU A 211 -20.56 -4.93 -14.26
CA GLU A 211 -19.14 -4.64 -14.00
C GLU A 211 -18.35 -5.90 -13.65
N PHE A 212 -18.97 -6.83 -12.92
CA PHE A 212 -18.31 -8.08 -12.53
C PHE A 212 -18.48 -9.21 -13.56
N ASN A 213 -19.42 -9.10 -14.49
CA ASN A 213 -19.68 -10.06 -15.55
C ASN A 213 -18.78 -9.82 -16.79
N THR A 214 -17.47 -9.86 -16.58
CA THR A 214 -16.46 -9.70 -17.65
C THR A 214 -15.47 -10.86 -17.67
N ASN A 215 -15.08 -11.38 -18.83
CA ASN A 215 -13.99 -12.36 -18.94
C ASN A 215 -12.67 -11.73 -19.41
N ASP A 216 -12.59 -10.40 -19.36
CA ASP A 216 -11.41 -9.62 -19.71
C ASP A 216 -10.47 -9.51 -18.48
N PRO A 217 -9.27 -10.13 -18.51
CA PRO A 217 -8.31 -10.07 -17.41
C PRO A 217 -7.88 -8.64 -17.05
N LYS A 218 -7.83 -7.71 -18.01
CA LYS A 218 -7.46 -6.30 -17.77
C LYS A 218 -8.51 -5.57 -16.95
N LYS A 219 -9.79 -5.79 -17.27
CA LYS A 219 -10.91 -5.23 -16.49
C LYS A 219 -10.94 -5.80 -15.07
N MET A 220 -10.52 -7.05 -14.91
CA MET A 220 -10.50 -7.71 -13.60
C MET A 220 -9.50 -7.11 -12.62
N ASP A 221 -8.30 -6.73 -13.08
CA ASP A 221 -7.27 -6.14 -12.21
C ASP A 221 -7.78 -4.91 -11.44
N GLY A 222 -8.50 -4.02 -12.13
CA GLY A 222 -9.13 -2.86 -11.52
C GLY A 222 -10.22 -3.19 -10.50
N LEU A 223 -10.98 -4.28 -10.71
CA LEU A 223 -12.08 -4.70 -9.82
C LEU A 223 -11.56 -5.27 -8.49
N TYR A 224 -10.55 -6.15 -8.53
CA TYR A 224 -9.97 -6.74 -7.32
C TYR A 224 -9.29 -5.71 -6.42
N SER A 225 -8.64 -4.69 -7.02
CA SER A 225 -8.02 -3.59 -6.28
C SER A 225 -9.00 -2.78 -5.44
N GLY A 226 -10.28 -2.77 -5.83
CA GLY A 226 -11.36 -2.13 -5.10
C GLY A 226 -11.91 -2.97 -3.94
N MET A 227 -12.07 -4.28 -4.14
CA MET A 227 -12.78 -5.17 -3.19
C MET A 227 -11.99 -5.57 -1.94
N LEU A 228 -10.65 -5.68 -2.02
CA LEU A 228 -9.81 -6.24 -0.94
C LEU A 228 -9.71 -5.37 0.33
N VAL A 229 -10.39 -4.23 0.34
CA VAL A 229 -10.39 -3.25 1.43
C VAL A 229 -11.18 -3.72 2.66
N GLY A 230 -12.21 -4.54 2.48
CA GLY A 230 -13.15 -4.92 3.54
C GLY A 230 -12.74 -6.08 4.44
N LEU A 231 -11.64 -6.78 4.15
CA LEU A 231 -11.28 -8.06 4.81
C LEU A 231 -10.65 -7.94 6.22
N ARG A 232 -10.34 -6.73 6.70
CA ARG A 232 -9.54 -6.52 7.94
C ARG A 232 -10.18 -5.59 8.97
N ARG A 233 -11.48 -5.33 8.86
CA ARG A 233 -12.25 -4.57 9.86
C ARG A 233 -13.37 -5.46 10.38
N ASP A 234 -13.79 -5.23 11.62
CA ASP A 234 -15.11 -5.64 12.14
C ASP A 234 -16.27 -4.82 11.50
N THR A 235 -16.03 -4.20 10.34
CA THR A 235 -17.07 -3.61 9.51
C THR A 235 -17.60 -4.66 8.54
N PRO A 236 -18.90 -4.67 8.25
CA PRO A 236 -19.51 -5.68 7.37
C PRO A 236 -18.73 -5.78 6.06
N VAL A 237 -18.30 -6.99 5.75
CA VAL A 237 -17.30 -7.30 4.75
C VAL A 237 -17.94 -7.21 3.36
N CYS A 238 -17.32 -6.41 2.48
CA CYS A 238 -17.70 -6.32 1.06
C CYS A 238 -17.76 -7.70 0.39
N ILE A 239 -16.80 -8.60 0.67
CA ILE A 239 -16.85 -10.06 0.41
C ILE A 239 -15.61 -10.74 1.04
N HIS A 240 -15.81 -11.89 1.68
CA HIS A 240 -14.75 -12.70 2.27
C HIS A 240 -14.14 -13.65 1.21
N ILE A 241 -13.20 -13.19 0.38
CA ILE A 241 -12.45 -14.11 -0.51
C ILE A 241 -11.08 -14.38 0.10
N SER A 242 -10.94 -15.58 0.67
CA SER A 242 -9.63 -16.20 0.87
C SER A 242 -9.18 -16.83 -0.44
N VAL A 243 -8.45 -16.09 -1.28
CA VAL A 243 -7.65 -16.74 -2.32
C VAL A 243 -6.42 -17.32 -1.64
N ARG A 244 -6.40 -18.64 -1.39
CA ARG A 244 -5.15 -19.35 -1.10
C ARG A 244 -4.28 -19.28 -2.36
N ILE A 245 -3.21 -18.51 -2.29
CA ILE A 245 -2.10 -18.60 -3.24
C ILE A 245 -1.33 -19.87 -2.85
N ALA A 246 -1.48 -20.92 -3.65
CA ALA A 246 -0.60 -22.08 -3.63
C ALA A 246 0.43 -21.92 -4.77
#